data_AF-A0AAX3KLN9-F1
#
_entry.id   AF-A0AAX3KLN9-F1
#
_cell.length_a   1.000
_cell.length_b   1.000
_cell.length_c   1.000
_cell.angle_alpha   90.00
_cell.angle_beta   90.00
_cell.angle_gamma   90.00
#
_symmetry.space_group_name_H-M   'P 1'
#
loop_
_entity.id
_entity.type
_entity.pdbx_description
1 polymer ?
#
loop_
_entity_poly.entity_id
_entity_poly.type
_entity_poly.pdbx_seq_one_letter_code
_entity_poly.pdbx_strand_id
1 'polypeptide(L)'
;MKAGPMRHRCILAQVVREQNSTGGFKETWPATAEVWAEVTMPTGRVMPVAEQLQATVTAEIRIRPRKDIAAGWRVTEKRTGITYKVEAALLNNERDMLRLLCSSVPNP
;
A
#
# COMPACT_ATOMS: atom_id res chain seq x y z
N MET A 1 -7.09 -28.24 -7.06
CA MET A 1 -6.82 -27.30 -5.95
C MET A 1 -6.12 -26.07 -6.54
N LYS A 2 -6.77 -24.89 -6.56
CA LYS A 2 -6.14 -23.66 -7.06
C LYS A 2 -5.46 -22.97 -5.88
N ALA A 3 -4.14 -22.75 -5.96
CA ALA A 3 -3.46 -21.90 -4.99
C ALA A 3 -4.10 -20.50 -5.04
N GLY A 4 -4.39 -19.93 -3.86
CA GLY A 4 -5.05 -18.63 -3.75
C GLY A 4 -4.26 -17.51 -4.43
N PRO A 5 -4.88 -16.35 -4.67
CA PRO A 5 -4.33 -15.34 -5.57
C PRO A 5 -3.19 -14.50 -4.97
N MET A 6 -2.91 -14.65 -3.67
CA MET A 6 -1.83 -13.98 -2.91
C MET A 6 -0.43 -14.54 -3.26
N ARG A 7 0.02 -14.27 -4.49
CA ARG A 7 1.26 -14.80 -5.07
C ARG A 7 2.49 -13.90 -4.88
N HIS A 8 2.31 -12.67 -4.40
CA HIS A 8 3.39 -11.68 -4.28
C HIS A 8 3.83 -11.58 -2.82
N ARG A 9 5.14 -11.50 -2.58
CA ARG A 9 5.69 -11.17 -1.26
C ARG A 9 5.92 -9.67 -1.17
N CYS A 10 5.31 -9.06 -0.17
CA CYS A 10 5.39 -7.62 0.07
C CYS A 10 5.92 -7.33 1.47
N ILE A 11 6.75 -6.29 1.58
CA ILE A 11 7.19 -5.72 2.85
C ILE A 11 6.27 -4.53 3.15
N LEU A 12 5.69 -4.54 4.34
CA LEU A 12 4.96 -3.42 4.90
C LEU A 12 5.93 -2.57 5.71
N ALA A 13 5.88 -1.26 5.51
CA ALA A 13 6.66 -0.30 6.28
C ALA A 13 5.75 0.81 6.82
N GLN A 14 5.72 0.94 8.13
CA GLN A 14 4.98 1.98 8.83
C GLN A 14 5.66 3.33 8.68
N VAL A 15 4.89 4.41 8.56
CA VAL A 15 5.45 5.77 8.62
C VAL A 15 5.75 6.14 10.07
N VAL A 16 7.00 6.54 10.34
CA VAL A 16 7.47 7.02 11.64
C VAL A 16 8.03 8.42 11.46
N ARG A 17 7.65 9.34 12.36
CA ARG A 17 8.17 10.70 12.40
C ARG A 17 9.25 10.77 13.48
N GLU A 18 10.49 10.86 13.05
CA GLU A 18 11.63 11.06 13.95
C GLU A 18 11.95 12.55 14.05
N GLN A 19 12.05 13.06 15.27
CA GLN A 19 12.45 14.44 15.52
C GLN A 19 13.93 14.61 15.16
N ASN A 20 14.24 15.60 14.33
CA ASN A 20 15.61 15.93 14.00
C ASN A 20 16.22 16.88 15.06
N SER A 21 17.55 17.00 15.05
CA SER A 21 18.30 17.85 15.99
C SER A 21 18.01 19.35 15.86
N THR A 22 17.30 19.77 14.81
CA THR A 22 17.00 21.18 14.47
C THR A 22 15.52 21.52 14.68
N GLY A 23 14.75 20.67 15.36
CA GLY A 23 13.34 20.92 15.69
C GLY A 23 12.33 20.62 14.57
N GLY A 24 12.77 20.08 13.43
CA GLY A 24 11.90 19.51 12.39
C GLY A 24 11.66 18.01 12.57
N PHE A 25 10.92 17.41 11.65
CA PHE A 25 10.65 15.96 11.63
C PHE A 25 11.14 15.34 10.31
N LYS A 26 11.72 14.16 10.39
CA LYS A 26 12.04 13.31 9.25
C LYS A 26 11.11 12.11 9.24
N GLU A 27 10.48 11.84 8.10
CA GLU A 27 9.67 10.64 7.93
C GLU A 27 10.58 9.46 7.52
N THR A 28 10.51 8.39 8.29
CA THR A 28 11.19 7.12 8.04
C THR A 28 10.14 6.03 7.83
N TRP A 29 10.48 5.02 7.03
CA TRP A 29 9.62 3.86 6.74
C TRP A 29 10.33 2.56 7.15
N PRO A 30 10.50 2.28 8.46
CA PRO A 30 11.05 1.02 8.92
C PRO A 30 10.17 -0.16 8.50
N ALA A 31 10.81 -1.25 8.06
CA ALA A 31 10.12 -2.48 7.70
C ALA A 31 9.43 -3.09 8.94
N THR A 32 8.11 -3.23 8.87
CA THR A 32 7.26 -3.69 9.98
C THR A 32 6.93 -5.17 9.85
N ALA A 33 6.59 -5.65 8.66
CA ALA A 33 6.18 -7.04 8.45
C ALA A 33 6.33 -7.47 6.99
N GLU A 34 6.46 -8.78 6.75
CA GLU A 34 6.38 -9.38 5.43
C GLU A 34 5.06 -10.13 5.27
N VAL A 35 4.34 -9.86 4.19
CA VAL A 35 3.01 -10.42 3.92
C VAL A 35 2.90 -10.96 2.50
N TRP A 36 2.03 -11.97 2.34
CA TRP A 36 1.59 -12.41 1.03
C TRP A 36 0.44 -11.52 0.56
N ALA A 37 0.53 -11.06 -0.68
CA ALA A 37 -0.38 -10.11 -1.28
C ALA A 37 -0.72 -10.48 -2.73
N GLU A 38 -1.87 -10.00 -3.19
CA GLU A 38 -2.21 -9.94 -4.60
C GLU A 38 -2.11 -8.49 -5.06
N VAL A 39 -1.10 -8.19 -5.87
CA VAL A 39 -0.93 -6.89 -6.50
C VAL A 39 -1.67 -6.92 -7.83
N THR A 40 -2.68 -6.06 -7.99
CA THR A 40 -3.43 -5.89 -9.23
C THR A 40 -3.25 -4.45 -9.70
N MET A 41 -2.68 -4.26 -10.89
CA MET A 41 -2.69 -2.94 -11.53
C MET A 41 -4.09 -2.69 -12.08
N PRO A 42 -4.71 -1.51 -11.86
CA PRO A 42 -5.99 -1.19 -12.42
C PRO A 42 -5.87 -1.21 -13.94
N THR A 43 -6.53 -2.17 -14.58
CA THR A 43 -6.59 -2.27 -16.04
C THR A 43 -7.48 -1.15 -16.57
N GLY A 44 -6.90 0.01 -16.85
CA GLY A 44 -7.36 1.01 -17.82
C GLY A 44 -8.74 1.67 -17.66
N ARG A 45 -9.61 1.25 -16.75
CA ARG A 45 -10.88 1.93 -16.45
C ARG A 45 -10.76 2.75 -15.18
N VAL A 46 -9.98 3.82 -15.27
CA VAL A 46 -10.13 4.94 -14.36
C VAL A 46 -11.28 5.77 -14.92
N MET A 47 -12.46 5.70 -14.30
CA MET A 47 -13.51 6.68 -14.62
C MET A 47 -12.99 8.03 -14.12
N PRO A 48 -12.90 9.06 -14.97
CA PRO A 48 -12.55 10.39 -14.51
C PRO A 48 -13.70 10.89 -13.63
N VAL A 49 -13.52 10.84 -12.31
CA VAL A 49 -14.34 11.63 -11.40
C VAL A 49 -13.81 13.04 -11.53
N ALA A 50 -14.64 13.91 -12.10
CA ALA A 50 -14.32 15.29 -12.39
C ALA A 50 -13.80 16.03 -11.14
N GLU A 51 -12.77 16.86 -11.36
CA GLU A 51 -12.42 18.03 -10.54
C GLU A 51 -11.90 17.83 -9.11
N GLN A 52 -11.24 16.71 -8.80
CA GLN A 52 -10.40 16.65 -7.62
C GLN A 52 -9.04 16.04 -7.97
N LEU A 53 -7.96 16.68 -7.53
CA LEU A 53 -6.58 16.19 -7.55
C LEU A 53 -6.49 14.90 -6.68
N GLN A 54 -7.12 13.82 -7.15
CA GLN A 54 -7.03 12.53 -6.51
C GLN A 54 -5.70 11.93 -6.92
N ALA A 55 -4.89 11.57 -5.92
CA ALA A 55 -3.69 10.79 -6.12
C ALA A 55 -4.05 9.61 -7.03
N THR A 56 -3.46 9.57 -8.24
CA THR A 56 -3.72 8.52 -9.21
C THR A 56 -3.46 7.18 -8.54
N VAL A 57 -4.52 6.43 -8.21
CA VAL A 57 -4.40 5.09 -7.65
C VAL A 57 -3.83 4.22 -8.76
N THR A 58 -2.57 3.83 -8.62
CA THR A 58 -1.84 3.06 -9.65
C THR A 58 -1.81 1.57 -9.34
N ALA A 59 -2.15 1.15 -8.11
CA ALA A 59 -2.21 -0.25 -7.75
C ALA A 59 -3.29 -0.52 -6.69
N GLU A 60 -4.00 -1.63 -6.86
CA GLU A 60 -4.82 -2.22 -5.82
C GLU A 60 -4.10 -3.46 -5.26
N ILE A 61 -3.82 -3.45 -3.96
CA ILE A 61 -3.12 -4.55 -3.28
C ILE A 61 -4.07 -5.21 -2.29
N ARG A 62 -4.32 -6.51 -2.46
CA ARG A 62 -5.17 -7.31 -1.58
C ARG A 62 -4.33 -8.16 -0.64
N ILE A 63 -4.61 -8.07 0.65
CA ILE A 63 -3.95 -8.84 1.71
C ILE A 63 -4.97 -9.42 2.69
N ARG A 64 -4.50 -10.30 3.57
CA ARG A 64 -5.29 -10.78 4.71
C ARG A 64 -5.66 -9.62 5.63
N PRO A 65 -6.82 -9.68 6.31
CA PRO A 65 -7.33 -8.60 7.13
C PRO A 65 -6.36 -8.28 8.27
N ARG A 66 -5.98 -7.00 8.36
CA ARG A 66 -5.10 -6.46 9.39
C ARG A 66 -5.63 -5.10 9.83
N LYS A 67 -5.56 -4.81 11.13
CA LYS A 67 -6.15 -3.58 11.72
C LYS A 67 -5.13 -2.46 11.93
N ASP A 68 -3.85 -2.75 11.79
CA ASP A 68 -2.73 -1.84 12.03
C ASP A 68 -2.38 -0.98 10.81
N ILE A 69 -2.74 -1.41 9.61
CA ILE A 69 -2.40 -0.70 8.37
C ILE A 69 -3.27 0.55 8.23
N ALA A 70 -2.59 1.69 8.07
CA ALA A 70 -3.20 3.00 7.88
C ALA A 70 -2.66 3.69 6.62
N ALA A 71 -3.30 4.79 6.23
CA ALA A 71 -2.81 5.65 5.16
C ALA A 71 -1.39 6.18 5.47
N GLY A 72 -0.56 6.33 4.45
CA GLY A 72 0.84 6.78 4.58
C GLY A 72 1.87 5.66 4.76
N TRP A 73 1.41 4.43 5.03
CA TRP A 73 2.27 3.25 5.01
C TRP A 73 2.82 2.99 3.60
N ARG A 74 3.95 2.28 3.53
CA ARG A 74 4.53 1.82 2.26
C ARG A 74 4.44 0.30 2.15
N VAL A 75 4.19 -0.16 0.93
CA VAL A 75 4.17 -1.56 0.54
C VAL A 75 5.20 -1.74 -0.57
N THR A 76 6.24 -2.51 -0.30
CA THR A 76 7.29 -2.80 -1.28
C THR A 76 7.18 -4.25 -1.74
N GLU A 77 6.99 -4.48 -3.03
CA GLU A 77 6.99 -5.83 -3.58
C GLU A 77 8.45 -6.33 -3.69
N LYS A 78 8.77 -7.45 -3.05
CA LYS A 78 10.15 -7.97 -3.01
C LYS A 78 10.70 -8.38 -4.37
N ARG A 79 9.84 -8.84 -5.28
CA ARG A 79 10.28 -9.37 -6.59
C ARG A 79 10.62 -8.26 -7.57
N THR A 80 9.83 -7.20 -7.60
CA THR A 80 9.99 -6.08 -8.53
C THR A 80 10.77 -4.91 -7.91
N GLY A 81 10.82 -4.83 -6.58
CA GLY A 81 11.40 -3.70 -5.85
C GLY A 81 10.53 -2.45 -5.85
N ILE A 82 9.33 -2.50 -6.46
CA ILE A 82 8.45 -1.34 -6.58
C ILE A 82 7.81 -1.05 -5.23
N THR A 83 7.83 0.23 -4.85
CA THR A 83 7.23 0.72 -3.62
C THR A 83 5.96 1.51 -3.91
N TYR A 84 4.90 1.15 -3.19
CA TYR A 84 3.59 1.77 -3.26
C TYR A 84 3.27 2.42 -1.92
N LYS A 85 2.67 3.61 -1.94
CA LYS A 85 2.12 4.26 -0.74
C LYS A 85 0.65 3.89 -0.62
N VAL A 86 0.25 3.50 0.58
CA VAL A 86 -1.15 3.23 0.92
C VAL A 86 -1.87 4.56 1.08
N GLU A 87 -2.88 4.81 0.25
CA GLU A 87 -3.77 5.98 0.38
C GLU A 87 -5.01 5.63 1.20
N ALA A 88 -5.54 4.41 1.04
CA ALA A 88 -6.68 3.93 1.82
C ALA A 88 -6.60 2.43 2.07
N ALA A 89 -7.09 2.01 3.24
CA ALA A 89 -7.24 0.60 3.62
C ALA A 89 -8.73 0.29 3.80
N LEU A 90 -9.28 -0.52 2.90
CA LEU A 90 -10.71 -0.82 2.81
C LEU A 90 -10.94 -2.30 3.15
N LEU A 91 -11.59 -2.55 4.27
CA LEU A 91 -11.98 -3.90 4.66
C LEU A 91 -13.20 -4.33 3.83
N ASN A 92 -13.19 -5.56 3.31
CA ASN A 92 -14.36 -6.11 2.64
C ASN A 92 -15.54 -6.28 3.63
N ASN A 93 -16.77 -6.33 3.13
CA ASN A 93 -17.97 -6.48 3.95
C ASN A 93 -17.94 -7.78 4.79
N GLU A 94 -17.39 -8.86 4.22
CA GLU A 94 -17.19 -10.15 4.89
C GLU A 94 -15.99 -10.16 5.86
N ARG A 95 -15.20 -9.07 5.88
CA ARG A 95 -13.98 -8.89 6.70
C ARG A 95 -12.92 -9.96 6.50
N ASP A 96 -12.97 -10.65 5.37
CA ASP A 96 -12.10 -11.74 4.97
C ASP A 96 -10.84 -11.27 4.25
N MET A 97 -10.89 -10.06 3.66
CA MET A 97 -9.80 -9.43 2.92
C MET A 97 -9.73 -7.93 3.15
N LEU A 98 -8.51 -7.40 3.08
CA LEU A 98 -8.23 -5.96 3.12
C LEU A 98 -7.70 -5.52 1.76
N ARG A 99 -8.40 -4.57 1.15
CA ARG A 99 -8.03 -3.92 -0.12
C ARG A 99 -7.29 -2.62 0.20
N LEU A 100 -6.04 -2.53 -0.23
CA LEU A 100 -5.23 -1.34 -0.13
C LEU A 100 -5.26 -0.63 -1.47
N LEU A 101 -5.76 0.61 -1.47
CA LEU A 101 -5.65 1.50 -2.62
C LEU A 101 -4.31 2.23 -2.50
N CYS A 102 -3.45 2.04 -3.49
CA CYS A 102 -2.09 2.53 -3.43
C CYS A 102 -1.72 3.41 -4.63
N SER A 103 -0.88 4.41 -4.34
CA SER A 103 -0.19 5.23 -5.34
C SER A 103 1.26 4.76 -5.47
N SER A 104 1.81 4.76 -6.68
CA SER A 104 3.21 4.40 -6.93
C SER A 104 4.08 5.57 -6.51
N VAL A 105 5.07 5.32 -5.65
CA VAL A 105 6.02 6.33 -5.24
C VAL A 105 7.34 6.06 -5.97
N PRO A 106 7.91 7.03 -6.69
CA PRO A 106 9.27 6.91 -7.19
C PRO A 106 10.19 6.68 -6.00
N ASN A 107 10.99 5.62 -6.05
CA ASN A 107 12.01 5.39 -5.03
C ASN A 107 13.04 6.55 -5.16
N PRO A 108 13.22 7.40 -4.14
CA PRO A 108 14.23 8.45 -4.17
C PRO A 108 15.65 7.89 -4.13
#